data_AF-I0YN86-F1
#
_entry.id   AF-I0YN86-F1
#
_cell.length_a   1.000
_cell.length_b   1.000
_cell.length_c   1.000
_cell.angle_alpha   90.00
_cell.angle_beta   90.00
_cell.angle_gamma   90.00
#
_symmetry.space_group_name_H-M   'P 1'
#
loop_
_entity.id
_entity.type
_entity.pdbx_description
1 polymer ?
#
loop_
_entity_poly.entity_id
_entity_poly.type
_entity_poly.pdbx_seq_one_letter_code
_entity_poly.pdbx_strand_id
1 'polypeptide(L)'
;MAGRWSKYQPAVIRIDAGSLDGAALTDTADNTWSKDYNFVGGNADKSNDYISAAADGAHSVYGTCRTGQNFQYGFTKADGLMPGGTYTLALHFAETYFEAAGARVFSVVVNGEEKIAGLDIFSRAGGKDVALVLHVPVTLGSDGVLSLIFFGTTDRATVAGALQFH
;
A
#
# COMPACT_ATOMS: atom_id res chain seq x y z
N MET A 1 21.73 26.70 -27.80
CA MET A 1 21.79 26.03 -26.49
C MET A 1 20.42 26.18 -25.84
N ALA A 2 19.66 25.09 -25.71
CA ALA A 2 18.41 25.09 -24.95
C ALA A 2 18.47 23.89 -24.01
N GLY A 3 18.85 24.17 -22.76
CA GLY A 3 18.78 23.18 -21.69
C GLY A 3 17.30 22.83 -21.48
N ARG A 4 16.93 21.62 -21.91
CA ARG A 4 15.66 21.02 -21.55
C ARG A 4 15.77 20.62 -20.08
N TRP A 5 15.44 21.55 -19.18
CA TRP A 5 15.11 21.23 -17.80
C TRP A 5 13.88 20.32 -17.84
N SER A 6 14.12 19.01 -17.94
CA SER A 6 13.07 18.01 -17.81
C SER A 6 12.58 18.09 -16.38
N LYS A 7 11.37 18.64 -16.27
CA LYS A 7 10.60 18.83 -15.05
C LYS A 7 10.63 17.51 -14.26
N TYR A 8 11.21 17.51 -13.07
CA TYR A 8 11.01 16.43 -12.09
C TYR A 8 9.52 16.47 -11.73
N GLN A 9 8.71 15.68 -12.42
CA GLN A 9 7.40 15.32 -11.92
C GLN A 9 7.64 14.41 -10.71
N PRO A 10 6.95 14.60 -9.57
CA PRO A 10 7.04 13.65 -8.47
C PRO A 10 6.74 12.24 -9.00
N ALA A 11 7.58 11.28 -8.68
CA ALA A 11 7.41 9.91 -9.14
C ALA A 11 6.16 9.31 -8.49
N VAL A 12 5.27 8.75 -9.31
CA VAL A 12 4.17 7.94 -8.83
C VAL A 12 4.66 6.50 -8.71
N ILE A 13 4.90 6.04 -7.49
CA ILE A 13 5.20 4.63 -7.20
C ILE A 13 3.87 3.93 -6.93
N ARG A 14 3.64 2.78 -7.57
CA ARG A 14 2.47 1.90 -7.39
C ARG A 14 2.91 0.46 -7.27
N ILE A 15 2.48 -0.23 -6.21
CA ILE A 15 2.93 -1.58 -5.88
C ILE A 15 1.74 -2.50 -5.62
N ASP A 16 1.69 -3.60 -6.36
CA ASP A 16 0.79 -4.74 -6.10
C ASP A 16 1.45 -5.63 -5.04
N ALA A 17 1.00 -5.51 -3.79
CA ALA A 17 1.66 -6.12 -2.64
C ALA A 17 1.40 -7.63 -2.62
N GLY A 18 2.43 -8.45 -2.42
CA GLY A 18 2.35 -9.91 -2.54
C GLY A 18 2.54 -10.45 -3.97
N SER A 19 2.54 -9.58 -4.97
CA SER A 19 2.79 -9.96 -6.37
C SER A 19 4.29 -10.13 -6.62
N LEU A 20 4.83 -11.33 -6.40
CA LEU A 20 6.27 -11.62 -6.54
C LEU A 20 6.69 -12.02 -7.97
N ASP A 21 5.77 -12.63 -8.71
CA ASP A 21 5.98 -13.18 -10.05
C ASP A 21 4.94 -12.59 -11.02
N GLY A 22 5.37 -12.13 -12.19
CA GLY A 22 4.48 -11.58 -13.21
C GLY A 22 4.97 -10.26 -13.81
N ALA A 23 4.33 -9.83 -14.90
CA ALA A 23 4.48 -8.48 -15.42
C ALA A 23 3.75 -7.48 -14.50
N ALA A 24 4.09 -6.20 -14.63
CA ALA A 24 3.34 -5.14 -13.97
C ALA A 24 1.85 -5.25 -14.29
N LEU A 25 1.02 -5.12 -13.27
CA LEU A 25 -0.43 -5.16 -13.39
C LEU A 25 -0.91 -3.79 -13.91
N THR A 26 -1.84 -3.77 -14.87
CA THR A 26 -2.52 -2.53 -15.26
C THR A 26 -3.98 -2.62 -14.83
N ASP A 27 -4.43 -1.65 -14.05
CA ASP A 27 -5.84 -1.55 -13.66
C ASP A 27 -6.70 -0.95 -14.79
N THR A 28 -8.02 -0.93 -14.60
CA THR A 28 -8.94 -0.39 -15.63
C THR A 28 -8.95 1.13 -15.73
N ALA A 29 -8.19 1.82 -14.87
CA ALA A 29 -7.93 3.26 -14.97
C ALA A 29 -6.57 3.56 -15.63
N ASP A 30 -5.98 2.57 -16.32
CA ASP A 30 -4.67 2.64 -16.98
C ASP A 30 -3.50 2.93 -16.04
N ASN A 31 -3.65 2.70 -14.73
CA ASN A 31 -2.52 2.77 -13.82
C ASN A 31 -1.72 1.47 -13.88
N THR A 32 -0.41 1.60 -14.05
CA THR A 32 0.53 0.48 -13.96
C THR A 32 1.05 0.33 -12.53
N TRP A 33 0.86 -0.86 -11.97
CA TRP A 33 1.30 -1.31 -10.66
C TRP A 33 2.49 -2.27 -10.83
N SER A 34 3.63 -1.94 -10.25
CA SER A 34 4.77 -2.84 -10.28
C SER A 34 4.52 -4.08 -9.42
N LYS A 35 5.29 -5.12 -9.67
CA LYS A 35 5.46 -6.23 -8.72
C LYS A 35 5.89 -5.71 -7.35
N ASP A 36 5.70 -6.54 -6.33
CA ASP A 36 6.08 -6.24 -4.97
C ASP A 36 7.60 -6.11 -4.81
N TYR A 37 8.06 -5.03 -4.20
CA TYR A 37 9.49 -4.75 -3.98
C TYR A 37 9.72 -3.84 -2.77
N ASN A 38 10.97 -3.68 -2.37
CA ASN A 38 11.38 -2.84 -1.24
C ASN A 38 10.75 -3.22 0.12
N PHE A 39 10.30 -4.46 0.27
CA PHE A 39 9.76 -4.98 1.52
C PHE A 39 10.80 -5.74 2.35
N VAL A 40 10.55 -5.82 3.65
CA VAL A 40 11.23 -6.74 4.57
C VAL A 40 10.18 -7.46 5.43
N GLY A 41 10.30 -8.78 5.52
CA GLY A 41 9.36 -9.61 6.26
C GLY A 41 8.00 -9.78 5.56
N GLY A 42 7.08 -10.43 6.27
CA GLY A 42 5.79 -10.84 5.73
C GLY A 42 5.89 -11.92 4.66
N ASN A 43 4.74 -12.42 4.23
CA ASN A 43 4.60 -13.38 3.15
C ASN A 43 3.63 -12.81 2.11
N ALA A 44 3.85 -13.18 0.86
CA ALA A 44 2.86 -13.01 -0.18
C ALA A 44 1.69 -13.98 0.06
N ASP A 45 0.48 -13.49 -0.12
CA ASP A 45 -0.75 -14.29 -0.10
C ASP A 45 -1.67 -13.85 -1.25
N LYS A 46 -2.62 -14.70 -1.63
CA LYS A 46 -3.50 -14.47 -2.78
C LYS A 46 -4.95 -14.76 -2.41
N SER A 47 -5.86 -13.96 -2.94
CA SER A 47 -7.29 -14.24 -2.90
C SER A 47 -7.87 -14.25 -4.31
N ASN A 48 -8.82 -15.15 -4.54
CA ASN A 48 -9.66 -15.15 -5.75
C ASN A 48 -11.05 -14.57 -5.46
N ASP A 49 -11.25 -14.01 -4.27
CA ASP A 49 -12.54 -13.44 -3.85
C ASP A 49 -12.85 -12.19 -4.68
N TYR A 50 -14.14 -11.98 -4.93
CA TYR A 50 -14.61 -10.78 -5.60
C TYR A 50 -14.70 -9.63 -4.59
N ILE A 51 -13.84 -8.63 -4.74
CA ILE A 51 -13.75 -7.50 -3.81
C ILE A 51 -14.68 -6.37 -4.24
N SER A 52 -15.81 -6.22 -3.57
CA SER A 52 -16.75 -5.14 -3.83
C SER A 52 -16.18 -3.75 -3.49
N ALA A 53 -16.82 -2.70 -4.01
CA ALA A 53 -16.45 -1.29 -3.77
C ALA A 53 -15.01 -0.89 -4.18
N ALA A 54 -14.29 -1.74 -4.92
CA ALA A 54 -13.03 -1.35 -5.54
C ALA A 54 -13.32 -0.24 -6.56
N ALA A 55 -12.93 0.99 -6.23
CA ALA A 55 -13.04 2.13 -7.14
C ALA A 55 -12.31 1.83 -8.46
N ASP A 56 -12.88 2.33 -9.56
CA ASP A 56 -12.25 2.39 -10.89
C ASP A 56 -11.71 1.06 -11.44
N GLY A 57 -12.32 -0.06 -11.03
CA GLY A 57 -11.99 -1.43 -11.45
C GLY A 57 -10.56 -1.87 -11.12
N ALA A 58 -9.98 -1.29 -10.06
CA ALA A 58 -8.77 -1.77 -9.40
C ALA A 58 -8.96 -3.13 -8.68
N HIS A 59 -9.94 -3.95 -9.06
CA HIS A 59 -10.17 -5.30 -8.53
C HIS A 59 -8.89 -6.15 -8.59
N SER A 60 -8.11 -6.00 -9.67
CA SER A 60 -6.89 -6.75 -9.87
C SER A 60 -5.82 -6.47 -8.80
N VAL A 61 -5.82 -5.28 -8.20
CA VAL A 61 -4.90 -4.88 -7.12
C VAL A 61 -5.25 -5.54 -5.77
N TYR A 62 -6.46 -6.09 -5.64
CA TYR A 62 -6.87 -6.81 -4.43
C TYR A 62 -6.70 -8.34 -4.52
N GLY A 63 -6.21 -8.85 -5.65
CA GLY A 63 -6.00 -10.29 -5.85
C GLY A 63 -4.77 -10.83 -5.12
N THR A 64 -3.81 -9.97 -4.76
CA THR A 64 -2.66 -10.34 -3.94
C THR A 64 -2.52 -9.43 -2.73
N CYS A 65 -1.86 -9.92 -1.68
CA CYS A 65 -1.51 -9.09 -0.53
C CYS A 65 -0.18 -9.51 0.10
N ARG A 66 0.45 -8.57 0.82
CA ARG A 66 1.52 -8.87 1.78
C ARG A 66 0.94 -8.93 3.18
N THR A 67 1.18 -10.03 3.88
CA THR A 67 0.68 -10.25 5.24
C THR A 67 1.76 -10.75 6.19
N GLY A 68 1.73 -10.34 7.46
CA GLY A 68 2.70 -10.78 8.47
C GLY A 68 2.38 -10.23 9.85
N GLN A 69 2.96 -10.82 10.90
CA GLN A 69 2.89 -10.23 12.24
C GLN A 69 3.50 -8.82 12.22
N ASN A 70 4.66 -8.69 11.58
CA ASN A 70 5.34 -7.44 11.29
C ASN A 70 5.95 -7.52 9.89
N PHE A 71 5.77 -6.50 9.08
CA PHE A 71 6.50 -6.31 7.83
C PHE A 71 6.63 -4.82 7.53
N GLN A 72 7.54 -4.47 6.63
CA GLN A 72 7.79 -3.08 6.29
C GLN A 72 8.09 -2.88 4.81
N TYR A 73 7.91 -1.65 4.36
CA TYR A 73 8.40 -1.13 3.08
C TYR A 73 9.32 0.06 3.31
N GLY A 74 10.32 0.23 2.43
CA GLY A 74 11.24 1.36 2.45
C GLY A 74 11.49 1.94 1.06
N PHE A 75 11.22 3.24 0.88
CA PHE A 75 11.49 3.95 -0.37
C PHE A 75 12.42 5.12 -0.13
N THR A 76 13.17 5.47 -1.16
CA THR A 76 14.20 6.50 -1.09
C THR A 76 14.17 7.38 -2.33
N LYS A 77 15.12 8.30 -2.42
CA LYS A 77 15.39 9.05 -3.66
C LYS A 77 15.65 8.20 -4.89
N ALA A 78 16.15 6.97 -4.73
CA ALA A 78 16.37 6.06 -5.85
C ALA A 78 15.06 5.60 -6.49
N ASP A 79 13.97 5.62 -5.72
CA ASP A 79 12.61 5.30 -6.15
C ASP A 79 11.85 6.54 -6.68
N GLY A 80 12.51 7.70 -6.71
CA GLY A 80 11.94 8.96 -7.19
C GLY A 80 11.34 9.86 -6.11
N LEU A 81 11.58 9.57 -4.83
CA LEU A 81 11.20 10.44 -3.72
C LEU A 81 12.15 11.64 -3.58
N MET A 82 11.61 12.80 -3.23
CA MET A 82 12.38 14.03 -3.05
C MET A 82 12.52 14.34 -1.55
N PRO A 83 13.73 14.67 -1.08
CA PRO A 83 13.92 15.23 0.27
C PRO A 83 12.99 16.43 0.52
N GLY A 84 12.29 16.43 1.66
CA GLY A 84 11.28 17.46 1.98
C GLY A 84 10.01 17.40 1.13
N GLY A 85 9.87 16.41 0.23
CA GLY A 85 8.69 16.23 -0.58
C GLY A 85 7.47 15.90 0.27
N THR A 86 6.31 16.45 -0.11
CA THR A 86 5.02 16.12 0.49
C THR A 86 4.24 15.24 -0.47
N TYR A 87 3.61 14.21 0.08
CA TYR A 87 2.93 13.16 -0.65
C TYR A 87 1.68 12.73 0.10
N THR A 88 0.79 12.05 -0.59
CA THR A 88 -0.27 11.26 0.02
C THR A 88 -0.03 9.79 -0.26
N LEU A 89 -0.12 8.95 0.76
CA LEU A 89 -0.06 7.50 0.64
C LEU A 89 -1.48 6.96 0.51
N ALA A 90 -1.81 6.37 -0.64
CA ALA A 90 -3.01 5.53 -0.78
C ALA A 90 -2.66 4.08 -0.40
N LEU A 91 -3.24 3.59 0.70
CA LEU A 91 -3.06 2.23 1.18
C LEU A 91 -4.35 1.43 0.92
N HIS A 92 -4.24 0.35 0.13
CA HIS A 92 -5.35 -0.47 -0.30
C HIS A 92 -5.45 -1.74 0.54
N PHE A 93 -6.64 -1.97 1.08
CA PHE A 93 -6.95 -3.08 1.97
C PHE A 93 -8.24 -3.77 1.55
N ALA A 94 -8.32 -5.07 1.80
CA ALA A 94 -9.56 -5.84 1.82
C ALA A 94 -9.40 -6.96 2.85
N GLU A 95 -10.43 -7.19 3.67
CA GLU A 95 -10.48 -8.38 4.51
C GLU A 95 -11.07 -9.52 3.69
N THR A 96 -10.26 -10.53 3.38
CA THR A 96 -10.64 -11.66 2.51
C THR A 96 -10.68 -12.98 3.25
N TYR A 97 -10.38 -12.99 4.56
CA TYR A 97 -10.31 -14.22 5.35
C TYR A 97 -11.32 -14.24 6.49
N PHE A 98 -11.34 -13.20 7.32
CA PHE A 98 -12.18 -13.18 8.51
C PHE A 98 -13.60 -12.69 8.21
N GLU A 99 -14.58 -13.31 8.88
CA GLU A 99 -16.01 -13.02 8.73
C GLU A 99 -16.57 -12.15 9.87
N ALA A 100 -15.71 -11.62 10.74
CA ALA A 100 -16.13 -10.86 11.90
C ALA A 100 -15.16 -9.73 12.26
N ALA A 101 -15.72 -8.66 12.82
CA ALA A 101 -14.99 -7.57 13.43
C ALA A 101 -14.04 -8.06 14.55
N GLY A 102 -12.90 -7.40 14.68
CA GLY A 102 -11.89 -7.65 15.71
C GLY A 102 -11.02 -8.89 15.50
N ALA A 103 -11.27 -9.69 14.45
CA ALA A 103 -10.49 -10.89 14.18
C ALA A 103 -9.09 -10.58 13.61
N ARG A 104 -8.96 -9.46 12.90
CA ARG A 104 -7.68 -8.90 12.45
C ARG A 104 -7.64 -7.42 12.82
N VAL A 105 -6.65 -7.05 13.62
CA VAL A 105 -6.40 -5.68 14.03
C VAL A 105 -4.91 -5.39 13.94
N PHE A 106 -4.54 -4.32 13.26
CA PHE A 106 -3.15 -3.93 13.10
C PHE A 106 -3.00 -2.42 12.96
N SER A 107 -1.78 -1.94 13.05
CA SER A 107 -1.46 -0.52 12.92
C SER A 107 -0.44 -0.29 11.82
N VAL A 108 -0.37 0.95 11.33
CA VAL A 108 0.57 1.41 10.30
C VAL A 108 1.37 2.59 10.82
N VAL A 109 2.69 2.42 10.89
CA VAL A 109 3.67 3.47 11.20
C VAL A 109 4.23 4.01 9.89
N VAL A 110 4.25 5.33 9.75
CA VAL A 110 4.87 6.04 8.64
C VAL A 110 5.95 6.96 9.20
N ASN A 111 7.19 6.78 8.76
CA ASN A 111 8.36 7.56 9.22
C ASN A 111 8.48 7.64 10.75
N GLY A 112 8.22 6.53 11.45
CA GLY A 112 8.31 6.43 12.90
C GLY A 112 7.08 6.94 13.68
N GLU A 113 6.06 7.46 12.99
CA GLU A 113 4.80 7.92 13.60
C GLU A 113 3.65 6.97 13.26
N GLU A 114 2.89 6.52 14.25
CA GLU A 114 1.70 5.70 14.03
C GLU A 114 0.58 6.55 13.40
N LYS A 115 0.40 6.42 12.09
CA LYS A 115 -0.59 7.20 11.32
C LYS A 115 -1.96 6.53 11.26
N ILE A 116 -1.99 5.21 11.38
CA ILE A 116 -3.22 4.42 11.45
C ILE A 116 -3.08 3.50 12.66
N ALA A 117 -3.92 3.71 13.67
CA ALA A 117 -3.90 2.92 14.91
C ALA A 117 -5.09 1.95 14.95
N GLY A 118 -4.83 0.68 15.28
CA GLY A 118 -5.87 -0.31 15.56
C GLY A 118 -6.86 -0.54 14.41
N LEU A 119 -6.38 -0.56 13.17
CA LEU A 119 -7.19 -0.83 11.98
C LEU A 119 -7.75 -2.24 12.00
N ASP A 120 -9.08 -2.31 12.05
CA ASP A 120 -9.87 -3.47 11.67
C ASP A 120 -10.49 -3.20 10.30
N ILE A 121 -10.00 -3.89 9.26
CA ILE A 121 -10.48 -3.71 7.88
C ILE A 121 -11.94 -4.11 7.77
N PHE A 122 -12.36 -5.22 8.39
CA PHE A 122 -13.74 -5.71 8.32
C PHE A 122 -14.71 -4.65 8.85
N SER A 123 -14.44 -4.13 10.05
CA SER A 123 -15.28 -3.08 10.65
C SER A 123 -15.28 -1.78 9.84
N ARG A 124 -14.11 -1.40 9.30
CA ARG A 124 -13.98 -0.11 8.61
C ARG A 124 -14.55 -0.13 7.18
N ALA A 125 -14.43 -1.25 6.48
CA ALA A 125 -14.96 -1.44 5.14
C ALA A 125 -16.44 -1.84 5.14
N GLY A 126 -16.96 -2.35 6.28
CA GLY A 126 -18.36 -2.77 6.43
C GLY A 126 -18.59 -4.25 6.14
N GLY A 127 -17.54 -5.07 6.10
CA GLY A 127 -17.62 -6.51 5.92
C GLY A 127 -16.38 -7.12 5.27
N LYS A 128 -16.46 -8.44 5.05
CA LYS A 128 -15.52 -9.21 4.23
C LYS A 128 -15.70 -8.83 2.76
N ASP A 129 -14.62 -8.90 1.99
CA ASP A 129 -14.59 -8.69 0.54
C ASP A 129 -15.11 -7.30 0.10
N VAL A 130 -14.82 -6.29 0.93
CA VAL A 130 -15.07 -4.88 0.63
C VAL A 130 -13.75 -4.12 0.60
N ALA A 131 -13.48 -3.41 -0.49
CA ALA A 131 -12.30 -2.57 -0.64
C ALA A 131 -12.32 -1.40 0.33
N LEU A 132 -11.15 -1.11 0.91
CA LEU A 132 -10.89 0.06 1.73
C LEU A 132 -9.60 0.73 1.28
N VAL A 133 -9.67 2.03 0.98
CA VAL A 133 -8.50 2.86 0.68
C VAL A 133 -8.35 3.92 1.76
N LEU A 134 -7.20 3.92 2.44
CA LEU A 134 -6.86 4.95 3.42
C LEU A 134 -5.79 5.87 2.84
N HIS A 135 -6.03 7.19 2.94
CA HIS A 135 -5.13 8.22 2.46
C HIS A 135 -4.38 8.84 3.64
N VAL A 136 -3.05 8.80 3.62
CA VAL A 136 -2.20 9.32 4.69
C VAL A 136 -1.26 10.38 4.11
N PRO A 137 -1.40 11.67 4.47
CA PRO A 137 -0.43 12.69 4.06
C PRO A 137 0.91 12.46 4.80
N VAL A 138 2.01 12.60 4.07
CA VAL A 138 3.37 12.46 4.59
C VAL A 138 4.29 13.52 3.99
N THR A 139 5.11 14.13 4.83
CA THR A 139 6.25 14.97 4.40
C THR A 139 7.53 14.22 4.74
N LEU A 140 8.40 14.03 3.75
CA LEU A 140 9.65 13.31 3.94
C LEU A 140 10.72 14.19 4.59
N GLY A 141 11.65 13.56 5.29
CA GLY A 141 12.82 14.22 5.84
C GLY A 141 13.81 14.67 4.77
N SER A 142 14.93 15.26 5.21
CA SER A 142 16.04 15.66 4.33
C SER A 142 16.78 14.46 3.69
N ASP A 143 16.55 13.26 4.20
CA ASP A 143 17.05 12.00 3.62
C ASP A 143 16.19 11.52 2.43
N GLY A 144 14.96 12.04 2.28
CA GLY A 144 14.01 11.62 1.25
C GLY A 144 13.57 10.16 1.43
N VAL A 145 13.60 9.65 2.68
CA VAL A 145 13.22 8.28 3.00
C VAL A 145 11.76 8.21 3.43
N LEU A 146 11.05 7.23 2.89
CA LEU A 146 9.74 6.79 3.39
C LEU A 146 9.87 5.39 3.97
N SER A 147 9.58 5.26 5.27
CA SER A 147 9.45 3.98 5.96
C SER A 147 7.99 3.73 6.29
N LEU A 148 7.49 2.54 5.95
CA LEU A 148 6.14 2.08 6.26
C LEU A 148 6.23 0.76 7.00
N ILE A 149 5.71 0.70 8.22
CA ILE A 149 5.74 -0.51 9.04
C ILE A 149 4.30 -0.90 9.34
N PHE A 150 3.97 -2.15 9.06
CA PHE A 150 2.69 -2.76 9.38
C PHE A 150 2.92 -3.74 10.53
N PHE A 151 2.17 -3.59 11.61
CA PHE A 151 2.32 -4.43 12.80
C PHE A 151 0.96 -4.88 13.33
N GLY A 152 0.77 -6.20 13.36
CA GLY A 152 -0.43 -6.84 13.88
C GLY A 152 -0.48 -6.76 15.41
N THR A 153 -1.64 -6.37 15.94
CA THR A 153 -1.95 -6.45 17.38
C THR A 153 -2.92 -7.59 17.67
N THR A 154 -3.72 -7.98 16.67
CA THR A 154 -4.57 -9.17 16.67
C THR A 154 -4.49 -9.79 15.28
N ASP A 155 -3.97 -11.02 15.21
CA ASP A 155 -3.56 -11.67 13.96
C ASP A 155 -2.53 -10.85 13.15
N ARG A 156 -2.32 -11.21 11.88
CA ARG A 156 -1.33 -10.63 10.98
C ARG A 156 -1.89 -9.37 10.33
N ALA A 157 -1.06 -8.33 10.22
CA ALA A 157 -1.34 -7.20 9.35
C ALA A 157 -1.39 -7.63 7.88
N THR A 158 -2.13 -6.90 7.05
CA THR A 158 -2.20 -7.16 5.61
C THR A 158 -2.33 -5.87 4.80
N VAL A 159 -1.83 -5.87 3.56
CA VAL A 159 -2.02 -4.80 2.57
C VAL A 159 -2.05 -5.41 1.17
N ALA A 160 -3.03 -5.02 0.35
CA ALA A 160 -3.22 -5.59 -0.99
C ALA A 160 -2.48 -4.80 -2.08
N GLY A 161 -2.52 -3.48 -1.96
CA GLY A 161 -1.76 -2.58 -2.80
C GLY A 161 -1.27 -1.41 -1.97
N ALA A 162 -0.05 -0.98 -2.23
CA ALA A 162 0.50 0.14 -1.53
C ALA A 162 0.99 1.13 -2.57
N LEU A 163 0.50 2.34 -2.42
CA LEU A 163 1.13 3.58 -2.82
C LEU A 163 0.63 4.14 -4.16
N GLN A 164 0.15 5.37 -4.09
CA GLN A 164 0.01 6.25 -5.23
C GLN A 164 0.37 7.63 -4.70
N PHE A 165 1.51 8.16 -5.16
CA PHE A 165 2.02 9.46 -4.76
C PHE A 165 1.45 10.53 -5.71
N HIS A 166 0.89 11.61 -5.17
CA HIS A 166 0.55 12.83 -5.91
C HIS A 166 1.16 14.05 -5.23
#